data_AF-A0AA88QER5-F1
#
_entry.id   AF-A0AA88QER5-F1
#
_cell.length_a   1.000
_cell.length_b   1.000
_cell.length_c   1.000
_cell.angle_alpha   90.00
_cell.angle_beta   90.00
_cell.angle_gamma   90.00
#
_symmetry.space_group_name_H-M   'P 1'
#
loop_
_entity.id
_entity.type
_entity.pdbx_description
1 polymer ?
#
loop_
_entity_poly.entity_id
_entity_poly.type
_entity_poly.pdbx_seq_one_letter_code
_entity_poly.pdbx_strand_id
1 'polypeptide(L)'
;MAFNWFSVLRITLLILLIAAIAAACYSLPIEKLLKDFLLWVEQDLGPWGPLVLAVAYIPLTVLAVPASVLTLGGGYLFGLPVGFVADSIGATIGATAALLLGRTIGRSFVIAKLKDYPQFQAVAIAIRRSGFKIVLLLRLVPLLPFNMLNYLLSVTPVPIGEYMLASWLGMMPITLALVYVGTTLKDLSDVTHGWNEFSKTRWAFIILGFVVSVVLMICVTKVAKSALAKALAENEEIDDIVGTQTLPIVADAPVGLHQPLIIKIDPSQDNHEK
;
A
#
# COMPACT_ATOMS: atom_id res chain seq x y z
N MET A 1 -32.60 4.71 5.28
CA MET A 1 -31.31 3.99 5.24
C MET A 1 -31.29 3.03 6.42
N ALA A 2 -31.34 1.72 6.17
CA ALA A 2 -31.40 0.71 7.24
C ALA A 2 -30.07 0.68 8.01
N PHE A 3 -30.12 0.94 9.30
CA PHE A 3 -28.98 0.93 10.21
C PHE A 3 -28.52 -0.51 10.44
N ASN A 4 -27.50 -0.95 9.69
CA ASN A 4 -26.97 -2.31 9.81
C ASN A 4 -26.19 -2.45 11.13
N TRP A 5 -26.87 -2.90 12.18
CA TRP A 5 -26.33 -3.17 13.52
C TRP A 5 -25.03 -4.00 13.50
N PHE A 6 -24.92 -4.94 12.56
CA PHE A 6 -23.72 -5.74 12.32
C PHE A 6 -22.51 -4.93 11.85
N SER A 7 -22.72 -3.84 11.11
CA SER A 7 -21.63 -2.95 10.67
C SER A 7 -21.13 -2.10 11.82
N VAL A 8 -22.04 -1.62 12.67
CA VAL A 8 -21.68 -0.86 13.88
C VAL A 8 -20.91 -1.75 14.85
N LEU A 9 -21.40 -2.95 15.13
CA LEU A 9 -20.71 -3.92 15.99
C LEU A 9 -19.29 -4.23 15.48
N ARG A 10 -19.12 -4.44 14.17
CA ARG A 10 -17.80 -4.68 13.54
C ARG A 10 -16.89 -3.47 13.67
N ILE A 11 -17.40 -2.26 13.45
CA ILE A 11 -16.64 -1.01 13.59
C ILE A 11 -16.21 -0.81 15.05
N THR A 12 -17.12 -1.02 16.01
CA THR A 12 -16.81 -0.91 17.44
C THR A 12 -15.76 -1.95 17.86
N LEU A 13 -15.90 -3.21 17.43
CA LEU A 13 -14.89 -4.25 17.68
C LEU A 13 -13.54 -3.90 17.10
N LEU A 14 -13.48 -3.32 15.90
CA LEU A 14 -12.22 -2.91 15.28
C LEU A 14 -11.60 -1.69 15.94
N ILE A 15 -12.41 -0.72 16.38
CA ILE A 15 -11.91 0.43 17.15
C ILE A 15 -11.36 -0.05 18.49
N LEU A 16 -12.04 -0.98 19.16
CA LEU A 16 -11.62 -1.53 20.44
C LEU A 16 -10.36 -2.40 20.27
N LEU A 17 -10.26 -3.14 19.17
CA LEU A 17 -9.06 -3.87 18.76
C LEU A 17 -7.89 -2.90 18.51
N ILE A 18 -8.07 -1.89 17.64
CA ILE A 18 -7.05 -0.88 17.34
C ILE A 18 -6.61 -0.13 18.61
N ALA A 19 -7.54 0.21 19.50
CA ALA A 19 -7.24 0.85 20.78
C ALA A 19 -6.48 -0.06 21.75
N ALA A 20 -6.88 -1.34 21.86
CA ALA A 20 -6.16 -2.33 22.67
C ALA A 20 -4.75 -2.57 22.13
N ILE A 21 -4.57 -2.55 20.82
CA ILE A 21 -3.28 -2.68 20.15
C ILE A 21 -2.42 -1.43 20.31
N ALA A 22 -2.98 -0.24 20.20
CA ALA A 22 -2.25 1.00 20.44
C ALA A 22 -1.80 1.09 21.90
N ALA A 23 -2.67 0.72 22.85
CA ALA A 23 -2.33 0.63 24.27
C ALA A 23 -1.27 -0.45 24.54
N ALA A 24 -1.39 -1.62 23.91
CA ALA A 24 -0.39 -2.69 23.98
C ALA A 24 0.95 -2.24 23.39
N CYS A 25 0.97 -1.53 22.26
CA CYS A 25 2.20 -1.03 21.64
C CYS A 25 2.91 0.05 22.48
N TYR A 26 2.14 0.85 23.23
CA TYR A 26 2.69 1.88 24.12
C TYR A 26 3.14 1.32 25.48
N SER A 27 2.48 0.26 25.95
CA SER A 27 2.71 -0.30 27.29
C SER A 27 3.66 -1.50 27.30
N LEU A 28 3.79 -2.21 26.18
CA LEU A 28 4.68 -3.37 26.05
C LEU A 28 6.04 -2.91 25.53
N PRO A 29 7.16 -3.39 26.09
CA PRO A 29 8.46 -3.26 25.47
C PRO A 29 8.50 -4.14 24.21
N ILE A 30 7.98 -3.61 23.09
CA ILE A 30 7.87 -4.31 21.79
C ILE A 30 9.21 -4.91 21.39
N GLU A 31 10.31 -4.21 21.64
CA GLU A 31 11.67 -4.70 21.38
C GLU A 31 12.00 -5.98 22.16
N LYS A 32 11.60 -6.04 23.43
CA LYS A 32 11.84 -7.21 24.28
C LYS A 32 10.94 -8.36 23.84
N LEU A 33 9.66 -8.09 23.57
CA LEU A 33 8.72 -9.09 23.08
C LEU A 33 9.16 -9.69 21.74
N LEU A 34 9.68 -8.86 20.83
CA LEU A 34 10.22 -9.31 19.55
C LEU A 34 11.49 -10.13 19.71
N LYS A 35 12.39 -9.74 20.62
CA LYS A 35 13.58 -10.55 20.95
C LYS A 35 13.19 -11.89 21.55
N ASP A 36 12.29 -11.91 22.53
CA ASP A 36 11.82 -13.13 23.18
C ASP A 36 11.10 -14.03 22.17
N PHE A 37 10.32 -13.46 21.26
CA PHE A 37 9.69 -14.19 20.15
C PHE A 37 10.72 -14.80 19.19
N LEU A 38 11.73 -14.03 18.79
CA LEU A 38 12.79 -14.54 17.90
C LEU A 38 13.59 -15.66 18.58
N LEU A 39 13.89 -15.54 19.87
CA LEU A 39 14.57 -16.58 20.65
C LEU A 39 13.72 -17.84 20.78
N TRP A 40 12.41 -17.69 21.03
CA TRP A 40 11.47 -18.81 21.05
C TRP A 40 11.39 -19.51 19.69
N VAL A 41 11.34 -18.73 18.60
CA VAL A 41 11.35 -19.24 17.23
C VAL A 41 12.62 -20.03 16.92
N GLU A 42 13.77 -19.56 17.40
CA GLU A 42 15.05 -20.26 17.23
C GLU A 42 15.12 -21.56 18.04
N GLN A 43 14.67 -21.53 19.30
CA GLN A 43 14.85 -22.62 20.25
C GLN A 43 13.81 -23.74 20.11
N ASP A 44 12.53 -23.39 19.88
CA ASP A 44 11.42 -24.34 20.03
C ASP A 44 10.77 -24.77 18.71
N LEU A 45 10.96 -24.04 17.61
CA LEU A 45 10.23 -24.32 16.35
C LEU A 45 11.03 -25.01 15.26
N GLY A 46 12.37 -24.98 15.32
CA GLY A 46 13.24 -25.64 14.35
C GLY A 46 12.80 -25.38 12.89
N PRO A 47 12.39 -26.40 12.11
CA PRO A 47 11.99 -26.24 10.70
C PRO A 47 10.74 -25.40 10.46
N TRP A 48 9.85 -25.25 11.44
CA TRP A 48 8.59 -24.50 11.31
C TRP A 48 8.73 -23.01 11.57
N GLY A 49 9.89 -22.58 12.06
CA GLY A 49 10.17 -21.18 12.38
C GLY A 49 9.84 -20.18 11.26
N PRO A 50 10.22 -20.42 9.99
CA PRO A 50 9.90 -19.52 8.88
C PRO A 50 8.40 -19.34 8.65
N LEU A 51 7.60 -20.41 8.82
CA LEU A 51 6.15 -20.35 8.68
C LEU A 51 5.54 -19.48 9.78
N VAL A 52 5.99 -19.65 11.02
CA VAL A 52 5.49 -18.86 12.14
C VAL A 52 5.89 -17.40 12.02
N LEU A 53 7.08 -17.11 11.50
CA LEU A 53 7.52 -15.76 11.19
C LEU A 53 6.61 -15.13 10.11
N ALA A 54 6.30 -15.85 9.04
CA ALA A 54 5.36 -15.40 8.01
C ALA A 54 3.93 -15.17 8.55
N VAL A 55 3.45 -16.01 9.47
CA VAL A 55 2.16 -15.82 10.13
C VAL A 55 2.17 -14.60 11.04
N ALA A 56 3.28 -14.35 11.76
CA ALA A 56 3.44 -13.19 12.64
C ALA A 56 3.43 -11.85 11.89
N TYR A 57 3.79 -11.81 10.60
CA TYR A 57 3.64 -10.59 9.77
C TYR A 57 2.20 -10.12 9.68
N ILE A 58 1.23 -11.03 9.66
CA ILE A 58 -0.18 -10.70 9.43
C ILE A 58 -0.71 -9.78 10.53
N PRO A 59 -0.69 -10.17 11.82
CA PRO A 59 -1.13 -9.26 12.87
C PRO A 59 -0.26 -8.00 12.86
N LEU A 60 1.07 -8.08 12.83
CA LEU A 60 1.90 -6.88 12.94
C LEU A 60 1.64 -5.84 11.84
N THR A 61 1.43 -6.29 10.61
CA THR A 61 1.05 -5.42 9.49
C THR A 61 -0.32 -4.77 9.71
N VAL A 62 -1.28 -5.55 10.23
CA VAL A 62 -2.63 -5.06 10.56
C VAL A 62 -2.62 -4.12 11.77
N LEU A 63 -1.67 -4.32 12.69
CA LEU A 63 -1.52 -3.52 13.92
C LEU A 63 -0.69 -2.26 13.69
N ALA A 64 -0.27 -2.03 12.45
CA ALA A 64 0.64 -0.96 12.07
C ALA A 64 1.99 -0.98 12.83
N VAL A 65 2.41 -2.15 13.32
CA VAL A 65 3.71 -2.35 13.98
C VAL A 65 4.82 -2.36 12.91
N PRO A 66 6.00 -1.79 13.17
CA PRO A 66 7.13 -1.84 12.24
C PRO A 66 7.57 -3.29 11.95
N ALA A 67 7.20 -3.81 10.78
CA ALA A 67 7.54 -5.17 10.36
C ALA A 67 9.05 -5.36 10.03
N SER A 68 9.81 -4.27 9.94
CA SER A 68 11.25 -4.29 9.67
C SER A 68 12.04 -5.13 10.67
N VAL A 69 11.60 -5.18 11.93
CA VAL A 69 12.26 -5.98 12.96
C VAL A 69 12.12 -7.48 12.66
N LEU A 70 10.96 -7.92 12.16
CA LEU A 70 10.77 -9.31 11.74
C LEU A 70 11.58 -9.61 10.49
N THR A 71 11.66 -8.69 9.53
CA THR A 71 12.47 -8.89 8.33
C THR A 71 13.96 -9.07 8.67
N LEU A 72 14.46 -8.24 9.58
CA LEU A 72 15.83 -8.36 10.09
C LEU A 72 16.01 -9.66 10.88
N GLY A 73 15.05 -10.00 11.74
CA GLY A 73 15.05 -11.23 12.52
C GLY A 73 14.98 -12.50 11.67
N GLY A 74 14.20 -12.48 10.58
CA GLY A 74 14.09 -13.57 9.63
C GLY A 74 15.41 -13.85 8.91
N GLY A 75 16.09 -12.78 8.47
CA GLY A 75 17.45 -12.87 7.93
C GLY A 75 18.46 -13.36 8.97
N TYR A 76 18.42 -12.82 10.19
CA TYR A 76 19.29 -13.25 11.28
C TYR A 76 19.09 -14.74 11.59
N LEU A 77 17.86 -15.20 11.81
CA LEU A 77 17.63 -16.59 12.23
C LEU A 77 17.82 -17.60 11.10
N PHE A 78 17.22 -17.34 9.93
CA PHE A 78 17.03 -18.35 8.87
C PHE A 78 17.94 -18.19 7.64
N GLY A 79 18.76 -17.14 7.59
CA GLY A 79 19.58 -16.90 6.41
C GLY A 79 18.81 -16.18 5.30
N LEU A 80 19.52 -15.85 4.21
CA LEU A 80 18.98 -15.05 3.11
C LEU A 80 17.82 -15.73 2.37
N PRO A 81 17.95 -16.97 1.85
CA PRO A 81 16.91 -17.55 0.99
C PRO A 81 15.63 -17.88 1.75
N VAL A 82 15.75 -18.44 2.95
CA VAL A 82 14.58 -18.87 3.74
C VAL A 82 13.91 -17.66 4.39
N GLY A 83 14.68 -16.75 4.98
CA GLY A 83 14.16 -15.49 5.54
C GLY A 83 13.44 -14.67 4.48
N PHE A 84 14.05 -14.50 3.31
CA PHE A 84 13.44 -13.76 2.19
C PHE A 84 12.10 -14.34 1.74
N VAL A 85 12.02 -15.66 1.52
CA VAL A 85 10.76 -16.28 1.08
C VAL A 85 9.68 -16.16 2.14
N ALA A 86 10.01 -16.44 3.40
CA ALA A 86 9.07 -16.33 4.52
C ALA A 86 8.56 -14.90 4.71
N ASP A 87 9.47 -13.92 4.74
CA ASP A 87 9.14 -12.50 4.88
C ASP A 87 8.33 -11.99 3.70
N SER A 88 8.69 -12.39 2.47
CA SER A 88 8.01 -11.94 1.26
C SER A 88 6.56 -12.43 1.21
N ILE A 89 6.33 -13.70 1.55
CA ILE A 89 4.98 -14.29 1.62
C ILE A 89 4.20 -13.65 2.78
N GLY A 90 4.78 -13.61 3.98
CA GLY A 90 4.15 -13.05 5.17
C GLY A 90 3.75 -11.60 4.98
N ALA A 91 4.66 -10.77 4.46
CA ALA A 91 4.41 -9.36 4.20
C ALA A 91 3.34 -9.14 3.11
N THR A 92 3.30 -9.98 2.07
CA THR A 92 2.26 -9.90 1.03
C THR A 92 0.88 -10.25 1.57
N ILE A 93 0.78 -11.33 2.37
CA ILE A 93 -0.47 -11.74 3.01
C ILE A 93 -0.91 -10.68 4.04
N GLY A 94 0.00 -10.19 4.88
CA GLY A 94 -0.27 -9.13 5.85
C GLY A 94 -0.72 -7.83 5.19
N ALA A 95 -0.05 -7.40 4.12
CA ALA A 95 -0.45 -6.22 3.34
C ALA A 95 -1.85 -6.39 2.74
N THR A 96 -2.19 -7.61 2.31
CA THR A 96 -3.51 -7.93 1.75
C THR A 96 -4.58 -7.95 2.84
N ALA A 97 -4.28 -8.49 4.02
CA ALA A 97 -5.17 -8.46 5.17
C ALA A 97 -5.47 -7.01 5.62
N ALA A 98 -4.44 -6.16 5.70
CA ALA A 98 -4.59 -4.75 6.02
C ALA A 98 -5.43 -4.00 4.97
N LEU A 99 -5.22 -4.29 3.68
CA LEU A 99 -6.04 -3.77 2.58
C LEU A 99 -7.52 -4.16 2.75
N LEU A 100 -7.80 -5.44 3.04
CA LEU A 100 -9.17 -5.94 3.20
C LEU A 100 -9.88 -5.35 4.42
N LEU A 101 -9.16 -5.20 5.53
CA LEU A 101 -9.69 -4.54 6.74
C LEU A 101 -9.97 -3.05 6.49
N GLY A 102 -9.07 -2.36 5.79
CA GLY A 102 -9.28 -0.97 5.37
C GLY A 102 -10.50 -0.82 4.45
N ARG A 103 -10.71 -1.77 3.53
CA ARG A 103 -11.87 -1.77 2.60
C ARG A 103 -13.21 -1.94 3.30
N THR A 104 -13.26 -2.80 4.30
CA THR A 104 -14.50 -3.24 4.94
C THR A 104 -14.92 -2.32 6.07
N ILE A 105 -13.97 -1.92 6.93
CA ILE A 105 -14.28 -1.18 8.16
C ILE A 105 -13.62 0.21 8.20
N GLY A 106 -12.39 0.35 7.69
CA GLY A 106 -11.62 1.58 7.78
C GLY A 106 -11.94 2.65 6.72
N ARG A 107 -12.78 2.34 5.73
CA ARG A 107 -12.92 3.14 4.50
C ARG A 107 -13.29 4.61 4.77
N SER A 108 -14.27 4.86 5.63
CA SER A 108 -14.73 6.22 5.94
C SER A 108 -13.67 7.03 6.71
N PHE A 109 -12.95 6.41 7.63
CA PHE A 109 -11.87 7.04 8.39
C PHE A 109 -10.69 7.41 7.49
N VAL A 110 -10.29 6.47 6.63
CA VAL A 110 -9.17 6.68 5.70
C VAL A 110 -9.53 7.75 4.67
N ILE A 111 -10.74 7.75 4.09
CA ILE A 111 -11.20 8.80 3.17
C ILE A 111 -11.21 10.17 3.87
N ALA A 112 -11.68 10.26 5.12
CA ALA A 112 -11.70 11.52 5.86
C ALA A 112 -10.29 12.10 6.03
N LYS A 113 -9.30 11.26 6.38
CA LYS A 113 -7.90 11.67 6.51
C LYS A 113 -7.23 11.98 5.17
N LEU A 114 -7.64 11.33 4.07
CA LEU A 114 -7.07 11.55 2.74
C LEU A 114 -7.50 12.86 2.09
N LYS A 115 -8.68 13.40 2.44
CA LYS A 115 -9.20 14.66 1.87
C LYS A 115 -8.26 15.85 2.09
N ASP A 116 -7.50 15.83 3.17
CA ASP A 116 -6.60 16.92 3.57
C ASP A 116 -5.28 16.94 2.77
N TYR A 117 -5.04 15.95 1.89
CA TYR A 117 -3.77 15.77 1.19
C TYR A 117 -3.97 15.64 -0.33
N PRO A 118 -3.74 16.72 -1.11
CA PRO A 118 -3.96 16.73 -2.56
C PRO A 118 -3.12 15.70 -3.31
N GLN A 119 -1.91 15.40 -2.81
CA GLN A 119 -1.01 14.39 -3.38
C GLN A 119 -1.64 13.00 -3.44
N PHE A 120 -2.54 12.68 -2.50
CA PHE A 120 -3.21 11.39 -2.47
C PHE A 120 -4.41 11.31 -3.39
N GLN A 121 -5.02 12.44 -3.77
CA GLN A 121 -6.07 12.45 -4.78
C GLN A 121 -5.49 12.11 -6.15
N ALA A 122 -4.36 12.71 -6.52
CA ALA A 122 -3.65 12.39 -7.77
C ALA A 122 -3.27 10.90 -7.85
N VAL A 123 -2.76 10.34 -6.74
CA VAL A 123 -2.47 8.90 -6.64
C VAL A 123 -3.73 8.05 -6.79
N ALA A 124 -4.83 8.41 -6.12
CA ALA A 124 -6.09 7.67 -6.21
C ALA A 124 -6.64 7.67 -7.65
N ILE A 125 -6.56 8.79 -8.36
CA ILE A 125 -6.97 8.93 -9.77
C ILE A 125 -6.09 8.05 -10.67
N ALA A 126 -4.77 8.16 -10.55
CA ALA A 126 -3.82 7.37 -11.34
C ALA A 126 -4.03 5.86 -11.13
N ILE A 127 -4.36 5.45 -9.90
CA ILE A 127 -4.66 4.05 -9.56
C ILE A 127 -5.94 3.55 -10.26
N ARG A 128 -6.96 4.40 -10.50
CA ARG A 128 -8.17 3.95 -11.22
C ARG A 128 -7.87 3.53 -12.66
N ARG A 129 -6.85 4.12 -13.27
CA ARG A 129 -6.46 3.84 -14.66
C ARG A 129 -5.39 2.76 -14.76
N SER A 130 -4.36 2.83 -13.92
CA SER A 130 -3.17 1.97 -13.97
C SER A 130 -2.83 1.37 -12.60
N GLY A 131 -3.81 0.70 -11.97
CA GLY A 131 -3.73 0.18 -10.60
C GLY A 131 -2.46 -0.61 -10.30
N PHE A 132 -2.18 -1.66 -11.07
CA PHE A 132 -0.96 -2.46 -10.94
C PHE A 132 0.33 -1.62 -10.98
N LYS A 133 0.50 -0.79 -12.03
CA LYS A 133 1.73 -0.01 -12.25
C LYS A 133 1.95 1.01 -11.12
N ILE A 134 0.90 1.73 -10.71
CA ILE A 134 1.01 2.74 -9.67
C ILE A 134 1.28 2.10 -8.30
N VAL A 135 0.62 0.97 -7.97
CA VAL A 135 0.90 0.23 -6.72
C VAL A 135 2.34 -0.28 -6.70
N LEU A 136 2.82 -0.89 -7.79
CA LEU A 136 4.20 -1.37 -7.90
C LEU A 136 5.19 -0.24 -7.66
N LEU A 137 5.01 0.90 -8.34
CA LEU A 137 5.89 2.05 -8.21
C LEU A 137 5.85 2.66 -6.81
N LEU A 138 4.67 2.77 -6.19
CA LEU A 138 4.53 3.24 -4.81
C LEU A 138 5.21 2.31 -3.79
N ARG A 139 5.32 1.01 -4.09
CA ARG A 139 6.01 0.03 -3.24
C ARG A 139 7.52 0.08 -3.41
N LEU A 140 7.98 0.29 -4.63
CA LEU A 140 9.41 0.43 -4.94
C LEU A 140 10.01 1.72 -4.38
N VAL A 141 9.23 2.79 -4.30
CA VAL A 141 9.68 4.05 -3.70
C VAL A 141 9.25 4.11 -2.23
N PRO A 142 10.18 4.13 -1.26
CA PRO A 142 9.86 4.20 0.17
C PRO A 142 9.46 5.64 0.58
N LEU A 143 8.52 6.26 -0.14
CA LEU A 143 7.99 7.59 0.20
C LEU A 143 7.07 7.54 1.42
N LEU A 144 6.30 6.45 1.53
CA LEU A 144 5.27 6.29 2.53
C LEU A 144 5.61 5.11 3.44
N PRO A 145 5.36 5.21 4.76
CA PRO A 145 5.45 4.07 5.66
C PRO A 145 4.56 2.91 5.16
N PHE A 146 5.07 1.68 5.29
CA PHE A 146 4.43 0.47 4.79
C PHE A 146 2.95 0.35 5.18
N ASN A 147 2.64 0.59 6.44
CA ASN A 147 1.28 0.50 6.98
C ASN A 147 0.37 1.60 6.42
N MET A 148 0.89 2.82 6.29
CA MET A 148 0.14 3.94 5.72
C MET A 148 -0.23 3.66 4.25
N LEU A 149 0.70 3.11 3.47
CA LEU A 149 0.45 2.73 2.08
C LEU A 149 -0.60 1.61 1.97
N ASN A 150 -0.58 0.61 2.86
CA ASN A 150 -1.58 -0.48 2.89
C ASN A 150 -3.01 0.06 3.08
N TYR A 151 -3.21 0.97 4.04
CA TYR A 151 -4.51 1.57 4.29
C TYR A 151 -4.90 2.58 3.21
N LEU A 152 -3.95 3.35 2.67
CA LEU A 152 -4.23 4.25 1.55
C LEU A 152 -4.75 3.49 0.33
N LEU A 153 -4.10 2.38 -0.02
CA LEU A 153 -4.52 1.55 -1.14
C LEU A 153 -5.87 0.86 -0.87
N SER A 154 -6.29 0.71 0.39
CA SER A 154 -7.57 0.08 0.74
C SER A 154 -8.77 0.84 0.18
N VAL A 155 -8.70 2.18 0.10
CA VAL A 155 -9.82 2.99 -0.40
C VAL A 155 -9.86 3.09 -1.93
N THR A 156 -8.85 2.54 -2.61
CA THR A 156 -8.73 2.55 -4.06
C THR A 156 -9.38 1.32 -4.70
N PRO A 157 -9.82 1.39 -5.98
CA PRO A 157 -10.53 0.29 -6.64
C PRO A 157 -9.63 -0.84 -7.18
N VAL A 158 -8.38 -0.98 -6.71
CA VAL A 158 -7.43 -1.99 -7.23
C VAL A 158 -7.92 -3.42 -6.93
N PRO A 159 -8.01 -4.33 -7.91
CA PRO A 159 -8.37 -5.71 -7.64
C PRO A 159 -7.29 -6.39 -6.76
N ILE A 160 -7.71 -7.31 -5.89
CA ILE A 160 -6.83 -7.94 -4.88
C ILE A 160 -5.64 -8.65 -5.55
N GLY A 161 -5.87 -9.34 -6.67
CA GLY A 161 -4.81 -10.04 -7.40
C GLY A 161 -3.72 -9.10 -7.93
N GLU A 162 -4.11 -7.98 -8.55
CA GLU A 162 -3.15 -6.97 -9.02
C GLU A 162 -2.38 -6.34 -7.84
N TYR A 163 -3.08 -6.05 -6.73
CA TYR A 163 -2.44 -5.51 -5.54
C TYR A 163 -1.43 -6.49 -4.94
N MET A 164 -1.76 -7.77 -4.86
CA MET A 164 -0.88 -8.81 -4.33
C MET A 164 0.38 -8.95 -5.19
N LEU A 165 0.23 -9.08 -6.50
CA LEU A 165 1.36 -9.21 -7.42
C LEU A 165 2.22 -7.93 -7.45
N ALA A 166 1.60 -6.76 -7.55
CA ALA A 166 2.31 -5.48 -7.56
C ALA A 166 3.05 -5.24 -6.24
N SER A 167 2.44 -5.57 -5.10
CA SER A 167 3.08 -5.44 -3.78
C SER A 167 4.20 -6.44 -3.60
N TRP A 168 3.99 -7.70 -3.98
CA TRP A 168 5.01 -8.74 -3.89
C TRP A 168 6.25 -8.37 -4.69
N LEU A 169 6.09 -8.01 -5.97
CA LEU A 169 7.18 -7.56 -6.84
C LEU A 169 7.84 -6.26 -6.32
N GLY A 170 7.03 -5.29 -5.90
CA GLY A 170 7.53 -3.98 -5.48
C GLY A 170 8.26 -4.00 -4.14
N MET A 171 7.96 -4.97 -3.28
CA MET A 171 8.61 -5.13 -1.98
C MET A 171 9.86 -5.99 -2.03
N MET A 172 10.06 -6.81 -3.07
CA MET A 172 11.25 -7.68 -3.16
C MET A 172 12.58 -6.96 -2.92
N PRO A 173 12.87 -5.78 -3.51
CA PRO A 173 14.18 -5.13 -3.33
C PRO A 173 14.44 -4.72 -1.88
N ILE A 174 13.44 -4.13 -1.22
CA ILE A 174 13.58 -3.68 0.17
C ILE A 174 13.62 -4.86 1.14
N THR A 175 12.82 -5.90 0.90
CA THR A 175 12.84 -7.14 1.70
C THR A 175 14.21 -7.80 1.59
N LEU A 176 14.73 -7.96 0.37
CA LEU A 176 16.05 -8.57 0.15
C LEU A 176 17.16 -7.79 0.85
N ALA A 177 17.14 -6.46 0.78
CA ALA A 177 18.12 -5.63 1.47
C ALA A 177 18.06 -5.78 3.00
N LEU A 178 16.86 -5.77 3.59
CA LEU A 178 16.70 -5.95 5.04
C LEU A 178 17.08 -7.35 5.50
N VAL A 179 16.66 -8.40 4.79
CA VAL A 179 17.06 -9.78 5.10
C VAL A 179 18.58 -9.92 4.99
N TYR A 180 19.20 -9.36 3.96
CA TYR A 180 20.66 -9.37 3.80
C TYR A 180 21.38 -8.71 4.98
N VAL A 181 20.87 -7.56 5.44
CA VAL A 181 21.39 -6.91 6.65
C VAL A 181 21.24 -7.84 7.86
N GLY A 182 20.07 -8.46 8.06
CA GLY A 182 19.83 -9.44 9.12
C GLY A 182 20.82 -10.60 9.09
N THR A 183 21.08 -11.17 7.92
CA THR A 183 22.06 -12.26 7.74
C THR A 183 23.48 -11.84 8.05
N THR A 184 23.85 -10.62 7.64
CA THR A 184 25.19 -10.08 7.90
C THR A 184 25.41 -9.83 9.39
N LEU A 185 24.35 -9.43 10.11
CA LEU A 185 24.40 -9.25 11.57
C LEU A 185 24.68 -10.58 12.29
N LYS A 186 24.10 -11.70 11.84
CA LYS A 186 24.41 -13.03 12.39
C LYS A 186 25.85 -13.43 12.15
N ASP A 187 26.33 -13.26 10.92
CA ASP A 187 27.73 -13.52 10.59
C ASP A 187 28.67 -12.68 11.48
N LEU A 188 28.32 -11.42 11.79
CA LEU A 188 29.10 -10.58 12.71
C LEU A 188 29.03 -11.03 14.19
N SER A 189 27.86 -11.45 14.68
CA SER A 189 27.71 -11.90 16.07
C SER A 189 28.44 -13.22 16.32
N ASP A 190 28.37 -14.15 15.38
CA ASP A 190 29.08 -15.43 15.44
C ASP A 190 30.61 -15.22 15.44
N VAL A 191 31.10 -14.23 14.68
CA VAL A 191 32.53 -13.84 14.63
C VAL A 191 33.01 -13.19 15.93
N THR A 192 32.14 -12.51 16.68
CA THR A 192 32.53 -11.85 17.94
C THR A 192 32.88 -12.86 19.04
N HIS A 193 32.39 -14.09 18.95
CA HIS A 193 32.68 -15.19 19.87
C HIS A 193 33.87 -16.08 19.46
N GLY A 194 34.46 -15.90 18.26
CA GLY A 194 35.56 -16.72 17.77
C GLY A 194 36.50 -15.94 16.84
N TRP A 195 37.55 -15.35 17.42
CA TRP A 195 38.57 -14.55 16.71
C TRP A 195 39.53 -15.34 15.81
N ASN A 196 39.18 -16.56 15.38
CA ASN A 196 40.10 -17.40 14.60
C ASN A 196 39.50 -17.78 13.23
N GLU A 197 40.19 -17.26 12.20
CA GLU A 197 40.22 -17.73 10.80
C GLU A 197 39.10 -17.30 9.83
N PHE A 198 38.80 -16.00 9.75
CA PHE A 198 38.13 -15.45 8.57
C PHE A 198 39.13 -14.77 7.62
N SER A 199 39.29 -15.37 6.43
CA SER A 199 40.12 -14.83 5.35
C SER A 199 39.62 -13.43 4.92
N LYS A 200 40.56 -12.50 4.67
CA LYS A 200 40.28 -11.14 4.14
C LYS A 200 39.36 -11.16 2.92
N THR A 201 39.34 -12.26 2.17
CA THR A 201 38.47 -12.47 1.00
C THR A 201 36.98 -12.53 1.36
N ARG A 202 36.59 -13.19 2.46
CA ARG A 202 35.17 -13.29 2.86
C ARG A 202 34.60 -11.93 3.29
N TRP A 203 35.39 -11.15 4.02
CA TRP A 203 35.04 -9.75 4.33
C TRP A 203 34.88 -8.88 3.08
N ALA A 204 35.77 -9.06 2.09
CA ALA A 204 35.64 -8.36 0.82
C ALA A 204 34.33 -8.72 0.09
N PHE A 205 33.92 -9.99 0.09
CA PHE A 205 32.64 -10.42 -0.49
C PHE A 205 31.41 -9.84 0.24
N ILE A 206 31.42 -9.79 1.57
CA ILE A 206 30.32 -9.22 2.37
C ILE A 206 30.19 -7.71 2.11
N ILE A 207 31.30 -6.98 2.14
CA ILE A 207 31.32 -5.53 1.87
C ILE A 207 30.86 -5.28 0.42
N LEU A 208 31.38 -6.06 -0.54
CA LEU A 208 30.97 -5.95 -1.94
C LEU A 208 29.47 -6.21 -2.11
N GLY A 209 28.94 -7.28 -1.50
CA GLY A 209 27.51 -7.61 -1.53
C GLY A 209 26.64 -6.50 -0.91
N PHE A 210 27.08 -5.93 0.21
CA PHE A 210 26.39 -4.81 0.85
C PHE A 210 26.38 -3.57 -0.05
N VAL A 211 27.54 -3.19 -0.62
CA VAL A 211 27.65 -2.05 -1.54
C VAL A 211 26.78 -2.26 -2.77
N VAL A 212 26.83 -3.44 -3.38
CA VAL A 212 25.99 -3.79 -4.54
C VAL A 212 24.51 -3.70 -4.19
N SER A 213 24.09 -4.22 -3.03
CA SER A 213 22.70 -4.14 -2.57
C SER A 213 22.25 -2.69 -2.35
N VAL A 214 23.09 -1.85 -1.75
CA VAL A 214 22.79 -0.43 -1.52
C VAL A 214 22.68 0.33 -2.86
N VAL A 215 23.63 0.13 -3.76
CA VAL A 215 23.62 0.76 -5.09
C VAL A 215 22.39 0.32 -5.88
N LEU A 216 22.08 -0.97 -5.90
CA LEU A 216 20.90 -1.51 -6.56
C LEU A 216 19.62 -0.89 -5.98
N MET A 217 19.50 -0.80 -4.66
CA MET A 217 18.35 -0.20 -4.00
C MET A 217 18.19 1.28 -4.34
N ILE A 218 19.29 2.05 -4.37
CA ILE A 218 19.29 3.46 -4.78
C ILE A 218 18.87 3.59 -6.25
N CYS A 219 19.42 2.78 -7.15
CA CYS A 219 19.06 2.78 -8.56
C CYS A 219 17.58 2.46 -8.76
N VAL A 220 17.08 1.39 -8.16
CA VAL A 220 15.67 0.98 -8.22
C VAL A 220 14.77 2.10 -7.68
N THR A 221 15.13 2.69 -6.55
CA THR A 221 14.35 3.79 -5.95
C THR A 221 14.32 5.02 -6.85
N LYS A 222 15.46 5.40 -7.44
CA LYS A 222 15.55 6.56 -8.35
C LYS A 222 14.74 6.34 -9.62
N VAL A 223 14.87 5.16 -10.23
CA VAL A 223 14.11 4.77 -11.43
C VAL A 223 12.62 4.72 -11.12
N ALA A 224 12.23 4.08 -10.01
CA ALA A 224 10.84 4.00 -9.60
C ALA A 224 10.26 5.38 -9.27
N LYS A 225 11.01 6.28 -8.65
CA LYS A 225 10.57 7.65 -8.37
C LYS A 225 10.35 8.44 -9.65
N SER A 226 11.27 8.34 -10.61
CA SER A 226 11.13 8.98 -11.92
C SER A 226 9.95 8.39 -12.70
N ALA A 227 9.79 7.07 -12.70
CA ALA A 227 8.69 6.39 -13.35
C ALA A 227 7.33 6.70 -12.70
N LEU A 228 7.29 6.86 -11.37
CA LEU A 228 6.09 7.27 -10.63
C LEU A 228 5.71 8.70 -10.98
N ALA A 229 6.66 9.63 -10.97
CA ALA A 229 6.42 11.02 -11.35
C ALA A 229 5.88 11.13 -12.79
N LYS A 230 6.50 10.39 -13.73
CA LYS A 230 6.04 10.32 -15.12
C LYS A 230 4.64 9.71 -15.24
N ALA A 231 4.37 8.63 -14.51
CA ALA A 231 3.06 7.99 -14.54
C ALA A 231 1.98 8.87 -13.92
N LEU A 232 2.27 9.64 -12.86
CA LEU A 232 1.32 10.59 -12.28
C LEU A 232 1.02 11.74 -13.25
N ALA A 233 2.05 12.33 -13.87
CA ALA A 233 1.89 13.41 -14.84
C ALA A 233 1.10 12.97 -16.09
N GLU A 234 1.38 11.78 -16.64
CA GLU A 234 0.64 11.22 -17.78
C GLU A 234 -0.84 11.02 -17.45
N ASN A 235 -1.17 10.62 -16.22
CA ASN A 235 -2.57 10.47 -15.81
C ASN A 235 -3.27 11.82 -15.59
N GLU A 236 -2.56 12.86 -15.18
CA GLU A 236 -3.08 14.23 -14.99
C GLU A 236 -3.36 14.90 -16.35
N GLU A 237 -2.41 14.85 -17.30
CA GLU A 237 -2.60 15.39 -18.65
C GLU A 237 -3.80 14.77 -19.37
N ILE A 238 -3.99 13.44 -19.27
CA ILE A 238 -5.14 12.80 -19.91
C ILE A 238 -6.45 13.17 -19.20
N ASP A 239 -6.43 13.42 -17.88
CA ASP A 239 -7.64 13.89 -17.19
C ASP A 239 -8.01 15.32 -17.61
N ASP A 240 -7.02 16.20 -17.78
CA ASP A 240 -7.22 17.54 -18.33
C ASP A 240 -7.75 17.49 -19.77
N ILE A 241 -7.21 16.62 -20.63
CA ILE A 241 -7.70 16.44 -22.01
C ILE A 241 -9.13 15.93 -22.03
N VAL A 242 -9.46 14.92 -21.21
CA VAL A 242 -10.82 14.33 -21.15
C VAL A 242 -11.82 15.32 -20.52
N GLY A 243 -11.42 16.05 -19.48
CA GLY A 243 -12.23 17.11 -18.86
C GLY A 243 -12.49 18.28 -19.81
N THR A 244 -11.52 18.61 -20.66
CA THR A 244 -11.65 19.65 -21.71
C THR A 244 -12.48 19.17 -22.90
N GLN A 245 -12.50 17.87 -23.22
CA GLN A 245 -13.32 17.30 -24.30
C GLN A 245 -14.82 17.13 -23.94
N THR A 246 -15.22 17.21 -22.67
CA THR A 246 -16.64 17.11 -22.26
C THR A 246 -17.50 18.36 -22.46
N LEU A 247 -16.99 19.46 -23.05
CA LEU A 247 -17.83 20.60 -23.49
C LEU A 247 -17.33 21.11 -24.85
N PRO A 248 -18.06 20.79 -25.94
CA PRO A 248 -18.93 21.82 -26.50
C PRO A 248 -20.26 21.28 -27.10
N ILE A 249 -21.33 22.09 -26.93
CA ILE A 249 -22.63 22.07 -27.63
C ILE A 249 -23.74 21.16 -27.05
N VAL A 250 -24.45 21.67 -26.05
CA VAL A 250 -25.88 22.05 -26.20
C VAL A 250 -26.06 23.39 -25.50
N ALA A 251 -25.68 24.47 -26.18
CA ALA A 251 -26.33 25.74 -25.96
C ALA A 251 -27.58 25.72 -26.83
N ASP A 252 -28.64 25.04 -26.37
CA ASP A 252 -29.96 25.33 -26.92
C ASP A 252 -30.38 26.69 -26.38
N ALA A 253 -30.78 27.53 -27.33
CA ALA A 253 -31.16 28.92 -27.17
C ALA A 253 -32.09 29.15 -25.96
N PRO A 254 -32.10 30.35 -25.35
CA PRO A 254 -33.10 30.68 -24.35
C PRO A 254 -34.47 30.69 -25.04
N VAL A 255 -35.22 29.60 -24.89
CA VAL A 255 -36.65 29.55 -25.22
C VAL A 255 -37.33 30.60 -24.34
N GLY A 256 -37.72 31.70 -24.97
CA GLY A 256 -38.44 32.82 -24.34
C GLY A 256 -39.81 32.37 -23.84
N LEU A 257 -39.85 31.81 -22.63
CA LEU A 257 -41.05 31.33 -21.94
C LEU A 257 -41.94 32.45 -21.36
N HIS A 258 -41.79 33.70 -21.81
CA HIS A 258 -42.56 34.85 -21.29
C HIS A 258 -43.42 35.57 -22.33
N GLN A 259 -43.57 35.05 -23.55
CA GLN A 259 -44.49 35.64 -24.51
C GLN A 259 -45.87 34.96 -24.39
N PRO A 260 -46.92 35.66 -23.92
CA PRO A 260 -48.25 35.08 -23.85
C PRO A 260 -48.71 34.74 -25.27
N LEU A 261 -49.18 33.51 -25.45
CA LEU A 261 -49.78 33.01 -26.70
C LEU A 261 -51.01 33.87 -27.04
N ILE A 262 -50.81 34.92 -27.84
CA ILE A 262 -51.91 35.60 -28.53
C ILE A 262 -52.37 34.66 -29.63
N ILE A 263 -53.40 33.88 -29.33
CA ILE A 263 -54.16 33.13 -30.34
C ILE A 263 -54.82 34.17 -31.23
N LYS A 264 -54.20 34.48 -32.38
CA LYS A 264 -54.89 35.15 -33.48
C LYS A 264 -55.91 34.17 -34.03
N ILE A 265 -57.17 34.36 -33.64
CA ILE A 265 -58.31 33.75 -34.30
C ILE A 265 -58.43 34.46 -35.65
N ASP A 266 -58.11 33.76 -36.74
CA ASP A 266 -58.36 34.24 -38.09
C ASP A 266 -59.88 34.20 -38.32
N PRO A 267 -60.54 35.34 -38.63
CA PRO A 267 -61.96 35.32 -38.92
C PRO A 267 -62.17 34.64 -40.28
N SER A 268 -63.13 33.71 -40.29
CA SER A 268 -63.68 33.08 -41.48
C SER A 268 -63.96 34.11 -42.58
N GLN A 269 -63.20 34.06 -43.68
CA GLN A 269 -63.63 34.64 -44.94
C GLN A 269 -64.75 33.78 -45.51
N ASP A 270 -65.95 34.10 -45.07
CA ASP A 270 -67.17 33.96 -45.85
C ASP A 270 -67.03 34.88 -47.07
N ASN A 271 -67.02 34.30 -48.27
CA ASN A 271 -67.27 35.03 -49.50
C ASN A 271 -68.15 34.18 -50.40
N HIS A 272 -69.43 34.44 -50.20
CA HIS A 272 -70.52 34.31 -51.15
C HIS A 272 -70.16 34.74 -52.60
N GLU A 273 -70.81 34.03 -53.54
CA GLU A 273 -71.26 34.45 -54.88
C GLU A 273 -70.22 34.59 -56.01
N LYS A 274 -70.24 33.66 -56.98
CA LYS A 274 -71.19 33.64 -58.11
C LYS A 274 -71.18 32.31 -58.85
#